data_AF-A0A7L3WM89-F1
#
_entry.id   AF-A0A7L3WM89-F1
#
_cell.length_a   1.000
_cell.length_b   1.000
_cell.length_c   1.000
_cell.angle_alpha   90.00
_cell.angle_beta   90.00
_cell.angle_gamma   90.00
#
_symmetry.space_group_name_H-M   'P 1'
#
loop_
_entity.id
_entity.type
_entity.pdbx_description
1 polymer ?
#
loop_
_entity_poly.entity_id
_entity_poly.type
_entity_poly.pdbx_seq_one_letter_code
_entity_poly.pdbx_strand_id
1 'polypeptide(L)'
;VTVSSGENQLLTYISCILLGIGSVISFTSAVGFLGSVKEIKCLLLTYMSFQILVFVTQMAILVLVFVKKEEVHNQWNNRIDEVISEYGNESLAEQEPVWNILNAVQQNMECCGRYNVTQWERNKNKENHTHIPCSCIKSSVKKWFCDVPKDPTYSMGCEKFLNAWFENNVLILTAITVSLLIIQVRVLLSKIYKILIFFWWKKPNS
;
A
#
# COMPACT_ATOMS: atom_id res chain seq x y z
N VAL A 1 -22.20 1.24 -22.62
CA VAL A 1 -21.49 1.16 -21.33
C VAL A 1 -20.41 2.24 -21.35
N THR A 2 -20.79 3.46 -20.97
CA THR A 2 -19.89 4.62 -20.91
C THR A 2 -19.29 4.67 -19.51
N VAL A 3 -18.09 4.10 -19.36
CA VAL A 3 -17.35 4.08 -18.09
C VAL A 3 -16.69 5.45 -17.89
N SER A 4 -16.96 6.08 -16.75
CA SER A 4 -16.47 7.39 -16.32
C SER A 4 -14.96 7.52 -16.44
N SER A 5 -14.49 8.55 -17.15
CA SER A 5 -13.08 8.72 -17.55
C SER A 5 -12.14 9.20 -16.42
N GLY A 6 -12.66 9.57 -15.24
CA GLY A 6 -11.90 10.09 -14.09
C GLY A 6 -11.61 9.05 -12.99
N GLU A 7 -12.62 8.27 -12.57
CA GLU A 7 -12.46 7.11 -11.66
C GLU A 7 -11.38 6.14 -12.14
N ASN A 8 -11.26 6.00 -13.46
CA ASN A 8 -10.36 5.05 -14.07
C ASN A 8 -8.90 5.33 -13.76
N GLN A 9 -8.42 6.57 -13.54
CA GLN A 9 -6.97 6.83 -13.56
C GLN A 9 -6.23 6.29 -12.33
N LEU A 10 -6.65 6.61 -11.10
CA LEU A 10 -6.00 6.07 -9.88
C LEU A 10 -6.32 4.59 -9.67
N LEU A 11 -7.56 4.17 -9.93
CA LEU A 11 -7.93 2.76 -9.85
C LEU A 11 -7.16 1.93 -10.87
N THR A 12 -6.94 2.45 -12.08
CA THR A 12 -6.05 1.85 -13.07
C THR A 12 -4.61 1.90 -12.60
N TYR A 13 -4.13 2.99 -12.00
CA TYR A 13 -2.78 3.07 -11.46
C TYR A 13 -2.50 2.01 -10.39
N ILE A 14 -3.36 1.91 -9.37
CA ILE A 14 -3.27 0.89 -8.31
C ILE A 14 -3.38 -0.52 -8.93
N SER A 15 -4.33 -0.73 -9.84
CA SER A 15 -4.50 -2.01 -10.53
C SER A 15 -3.28 -2.38 -11.38
N CYS A 16 -2.68 -1.43 -12.08
CA CYS A 16 -1.46 -1.62 -12.88
C CYS A 16 -0.27 -1.94 -11.99
N ILE A 17 -0.13 -1.31 -10.82
CA ILE A 17 0.89 -1.66 -9.83
C ILE A 17 0.69 -3.10 -9.35
N LEU A 18 -0.54 -3.45 -8.93
CA LEU A 18 -0.85 -4.80 -8.45
C LEU A 18 -0.61 -5.87 -9.52
N LEU A 19 -1.03 -5.60 -10.76
CA LEU A 19 -0.77 -6.46 -11.92
C LEU A 19 0.73 -6.57 -12.21
N GLY A 20 1.47 -5.47 -12.13
CA GLY A 20 2.91 -5.46 -12.31
C GLY A 20 3.62 -6.31 -11.25
N ILE A 21 3.31 -6.11 -9.98
CA ILE A 21 3.85 -6.89 -8.85
C ILE A 21 3.49 -8.37 -9.02
N GLY A 22 2.22 -8.69 -9.29
CA GLY A 22 1.75 -10.06 -9.49
C GLY A 22 2.41 -10.75 -10.68
N SER A 23 2.62 -10.03 -11.79
CA SER A 23 3.33 -10.51 -12.97
C SER A 23 4.80 -10.84 -12.66
N VAL A 24 5.51 -9.94 -11.96
CA VAL A 24 6.90 -10.16 -11.55
C VAL A 24 7.02 -11.36 -10.60
N ILE A 25 6.12 -11.49 -9.62
CA ILE A 25 6.10 -12.64 -8.70
C ILE A 25 5.86 -13.94 -9.48
N SER A 26 4.90 -13.96 -10.40
CA SER A 26 4.58 -15.14 -11.20
C SER A 26 5.73 -15.53 -12.12
N PHE A 27 6.34 -14.55 -12.80
CA PHE A 27 7.49 -14.74 -13.67
C PHE A 27 8.70 -15.29 -12.91
N THR A 28 9.07 -14.65 -11.80
CA THR A 28 10.22 -15.10 -10.98
C THR A 28 9.99 -16.49 -10.38
N SER A 29 8.74 -16.82 -10.02
CA SER A 29 8.35 -18.16 -9.58
C SER A 29 8.50 -19.20 -10.69
N ALA A 30 8.05 -18.90 -11.91
CA ALA A 30 8.20 -19.79 -13.07
C ALA A 30 9.67 -20.02 -13.43
N VAL A 31 10.47 -18.95 -13.46
CA VAL A 31 11.93 -19.03 -13.71
C VAL A 31 12.63 -19.86 -12.63
N GLY A 32 12.28 -19.64 -11.35
CA GLY A 32 12.82 -20.41 -10.22
C GLY A 32 12.46 -21.90 -10.30
N PHE A 33 11.21 -22.21 -10.64
CA PHE A 33 10.74 -23.58 -10.78
C PHE A 33 11.39 -24.29 -11.98
N LEU A 34 11.33 -23.71 -13.18
CA LEU A 34 11.92 -24.26 -14.39
C LEU A 34 13.44 -24.39 -14.29
N GLY A 35 14.11 -23.37 -13.73
CA GLY A 35 15.55 -23.38 -13.50
C GLY A 35 15.99 -24.49 -12.55
N SER A 36 15.16 -24.82 -11.55
CA SER A 36 15.44 -25.92 -10.62
C SER A 36 15.18 -27.30 -11.21
N VAL A 37 14.12 -27.46 -12.02
CA VAL A 37 13.75 -28.76 -12.62
C VAL A 37 14.63 -29.13 -13.80
N LYS A 38 14.94 -28.15 -14.66
CA LYS A 38 15.75 -28.35 -15.87
C LYS A 38 17.24 -28.15 -15.64
N GLU A 39 17.65 -27.79 -14.42
CA GLU A 39 19.03 -27.46 -14.02
C GLU A 39 19.72 -26.44 -14.96
N ILE A 40 18.94 -25.53 -15.55
CA ILE A 40 19.45 -24.50 -16.46
C ILE A 40 20.12 -23.40 -15.62
N LYS A 41 21.45 -23.37 -15.64
CA LYS A 41 22.27 -22.42 -14.87
C LYS A 41 21.88 -20.96 -15.09
N CYS A 42 21.62 -20.57 -16.33
CA CYS A 42 21.23 -19.20 -16.66
C CYS A 42 19.94 -18.80 -15.93
N LEU A 43 18.89 -19.63 -15.97
CA LEU A 43 17.63 -19.37 -15.27
C LEU A 43 17.80 -19.30 -13.76
N LEU A 44 18.66 -20.16 -13.19
CA LEU A 44 18.94 -20.16 -11.76
C LEU A 44 19.68 -18.88 -11.32
N LEU A 45 20.66 -18.42 -12.10
CA LEU A 45 21.37 -17.17 -11.85
C LEU A 45 20.43 -15.95 -11.97
N THR A 46 19.55 -15.94 -12.96
CA THR A 46 18.52 -14.89 -13.10
C THR A 46 17.61 -14.85 -11.88
N TYR A 47 17.10 -15.99 -11.44
CA TYR A 47 16.28 -16.07 -10.22
C TYR A 47 17.02 -15.55 -8.98
N MET A 48 18.28 -15.95 -8.77
CA MET A 48 19.10 -15.46 -7.65
C MET A 48 19.32 -13.94 -7.73
N SER A 49 19.56 -13.40 -8.92
CA SER A 49 19.75 -11.96 -9.12
C SER A 49 18.49 -11.19 -8.72
N PHE A 50 17.30 -11.64 -9.12
CA PHE A 50 16.04 -11.04 -8.69
C PHE A 50 15.85 -11.08 -7.16
N GLN A 51 16.17 -12.21 -6.51
CA GLN A 51 16.06 -12.33 -5.05
C GLN A 51 17.01 -11.37 -4.32
N ILE A 52 18.24 -11.19 -4.81
CA ILE A 52 19.19 -10.22 -4.24
C ILE A 52 18.65 -8.79 -4.38
N LEU A 53 18.11 -8.43 -5.55
CA LEU A 53 17.52 -7.10 -5.77
C LEU A 53 16.36 -6.82 -4.82
N VAL A 54 15.47 -7.80 -4.62
CA VAL A 54 14.35 -7.66 -3.67
C VAL A 54 14.87 -7.52 -2.24
N PHE A 55 15.85 -8.33 -1.82
CA PHE A 55 16.44 -8.25 -0.49
C PHE A 55 17.07 -6.87 -0.22
N VAL A 56 17.88 -6.36 -1.15
CA VAL A 56 18.50 -5.03 -1.02
C VAL A 56 17.43 -3.94 -0.95
N THR A 57 16.40 -4.02 -1.78
CA THR A 57 15.28 -3.06 -1.76
C THR A 57 14.54 -3.08 -0.42
N GLN A 58 14.29 -4.26 0.13
CA GLN A 58 13.62 -4.40 1.43
C GLN A 58 14.47 -3.82 2.56
N MET A 59 15.77 -4.10 2.58
CA MET A 59 16.68 -3.52 3.56
C MET A 59 16.75 -2.00 3.43
N ALA A 60 16.80 -1.47 2.21
CA ALA A 60 16.80 -0.03 1.97
C ALA A 60 15.51 0.64 2.49
N ILE A 61 14.34 0.08 2.20
CA ILE A 61 13.06 0.59 2.69
C ILE A 61 13.02 0.57 4.23
N LEU A 62 13.41 -0.55 4.86
CA LEU A 62 13.41 -0.68 6.31
C LEU A 62 14.31 0.37 6.98
N VAL A 63 15.52 0.57 6.46
CA VAL A 63 16.46 1.58 6.96
C VAL A 63 15.91 2.99 6.76
N LEU A 64 15.36 3.29 5.59
CA LEU A 64 14.79 4.61 5.29
C LEU A 64 13.61 4.94 6.21
N VAL A 65 12.68 4.02 6.39
CA VAL A 65 11.52 4.20 7.29
C VAL A 65 11.99 4.36 8.74
N PHE A 66 12.97 3.58 9.18
CA PHE A 66 13.50 3.67 10.53
C PHE A 66 14.19 5.01 10.80
N VAL A 67 15.06 5.45 9.89
CA VAL A 67 15.82 6.70 10.04
C VAL A 67 14.93 7.93 9.86
N LYS A 68 13.98 7.89 8.92
CA LYS A 68 13.12 9.03 8.56
C LYS A 68 11.68 8.90 9.08
N LYS A 69 11.48 8.22 10.21
CA LYS A 69 10.13 7.94 10.73
C LYS A 69 9.26 9.19 10.88
N GLU A 70 9.84 10.29 11.37
CA GLU A 70 9.12 11.54 11.63
C GLU A 70 8.76 12.26 10.33
N GLU A 71 9.69 12.29 9.37
CA GLU A 71 9.43 12.85 8.04
C GLU A 71 8.32 12.07 7.32
N VAL A 72 8.38 10.73 7.36
CA VAL A 72 7.34 9.89 6.76
C VAL A 72 5.98 10.14 7.42
N HIS A 73 5.95 10.26 8.75
CA HIS A 73 4.72 10.58 9.49
C HIS A 73 4.18 11.97 9.12
N ASN A 74 5.04 12.98 9.04
CA ASN A 74 4.64 14.35 8.68
C ASN A 74 4.18 14.46 7.22
N GLN A 75 4.87 13.81 6.28
CA GLN A 75 4.46 13.77 4.88
C GLN A 75 3.12 13.07 4.71
N TRP A 76 2.93 11.91 5.36
CA TRP A 76 1.65 11.24 5.43
C TRP A 76 0.58 12.18 5.99
N ASN A 77 0.95 12.93 7.03
CA ASN A 77 0.04 13.88 7.63
C ASN A 77 -0.40 14.96 6.66
N ASN A 78 0.55 15.71 6.11
CA ASN A 78 0.26 16.77 5.17
C ASN A 78 -0.58 16.28 3.96
N ARG A 79 -0.33 15.07 3.45
CA ARG A 79 -1.12 14.54 2.32
C ARG A 79 -2.59 14.29 2.62
N ILE A 80 -2.94 13.73 3.77
CA ILE A 80 -4.36 13.54 4.09
C ILE A 80 -5.05 14.88 4.36
N ASP A 81 -4.35 15.85 4.97
CA ASP A 81 -4.94 17.18 5.19
C ASP A 81 -5.18 17.91 3.86
N GLU A 82 -4.25 17.77 2.91
CA GLU A 82 -4.37 18.25 1.54
C GLU A 82 -5.58 17.59 0.85
N VAL A 83 -5.69 16.26 0.88
CA VAL A 83 -6.83 15.51 0.34
C VAL A 83 -8.16 15.98 0.93
N ILE A 84 -8.23 16.21 2.24
CA ILE A 84 -9.45 16.72 2.91
C ILE A 84 -9.75 18.15 2.46
N SER A 85 -8.74 18.99 2.24
CA SER A 85 -8.92 20.38 1.81
C SER A 85 -9.37 20.51 0.35
N GLU A 86 -8.92 19.59 -0.51
CA GLU A 86 -9.24 19.54 -1.93
C GLU A 86 -10.53 18.77 -2.23
N TYR A 87 -10.99 17.96 -1.27
CA TYR A 87 -12.20 17.14 -1.39
C TYR A 87 -13.40 17.93 -1.94
N GLY A 88 -14.03 17.39 -2.99
CA GLY A 88 -15.22 17.97 -3.63
C GLY A 88 -14.94 19.19 -4.51
N ASN A 89 -13.68 19.52 -4.78
CA ASN A 89 -13.32 20.60 -5.69
C ASN A 89 -13.53 20.20 -7.16
N GLU A 90 -14.51 20.80 -7.84
CA GLU A 90 -14.81 20.50 -9.24
C GLU A 90 -13.63 20.76 -10.20
N SER A 91 -12.71 21.66 -9.85
CA SER A 91 -11.51 21.94 -10.66
C SER A 91 -10.42 20.87 -10.56
N LEU A 92 -10.51 19.97 -9.57
CA LEU A 92 -9.57 18.86 -9.31
C LEU A 92 -10.24 17.51 -9.54
N ALA A 93 -10.98 17.38 -10.64
CA ALA A 93 -11.73 16.15 -10.98
C ALA A 93 -10.83 14.90 -11.04
N GLU A 94 -9.54 15.04 -11.34
CA GLU A 94 -8.57 13.96 -11.30
C GLU A 94 -8.33 13.35 -9.90
N GLN A 95 -8.71 14.06 -8.84
CA GLN A 95 -8.55 13.60 -7.46
C GLN A 95 -9.76 12.84 -6.89
N GLU A 96 -10.88 12.82 -7.60
CA GLU A 96 -12.08 12.06 -7.25
C GLU A 96 -11.79 10.61 -6.77
N PRO A 97 -10.88 9.84 -7.41
CA PRO A 97 -10.54 8.51 -6.93
C PRO A 97 -9.92 8.48 -5.53
N VAL A 98 -9.10 9.48 -5.19
CA VAL A 98 -8.48 9.60 -3.86
C VAL A 98 -9.56 9.89 -2.82
N TRP A 99 -10.51 10.76 -3.16
CA TRP A 99 -11.66 11.07 -2.31
C TRP A 99 -12.59 9.86 -2.14
N ASN A 100 -12.73 9.02 -3.16
CA ASN A 100 -13.48 7.76 -3.07
C ASN A 100 -12.80 6.74 -2.13
N ILE A 101 -11.47 6.69 -2.10
CA ILE A 101 -10.74 5.90 -1.09
C ILE A 101 -11.00 6.45 0.30
N LEU A 102 -10.93 7.77 0.47
CA LEU A 102 -11.25 8.42 1.75
C LEU A 102 -12.69 8.10 2.18
N ASN A 103 -13.65 8.12 1.26
CA ASN A 103 -15.04 7.75 1.51
C ASN A 103 -15.16 6.29 1.98
N ALA A 104 -14.46 5.37 1.33
CA ALA A 104 -14.44 3.96 1.71
C ALA A 104 -13.79 3.75 3.08
N VAL A 105 -12.70 4.45 3.38
CA VAL A 105 -12.04 4.41 4.70
C VAL A 105 -13.01 4.88 5.79
N GLN A 106 -13.65 6.04 5.59
CA GLN A 106 -14.58 6.61 6.56
C GLN A 106 -15.79 5.70 6.82
N GLN A 107 -16.37 5.10 5.77
CA GLN A 107 -17.49 4.16 5.90
C GLN A 107 -17.06 2.83 6.55
N ASN A 108 -15.96 2.22 6.09
CA ASN A 108 -15.53 0.90 6.58
C ASN A 108 -14.97 0.94 8.00
N MET A 109 -14.39 2.09 8.41
CA MET A 109 -13.80 2.26 9.73
C MET A 109 -14.71 3.05 10.69
N GLU A 110 -15.92 3.43 10.25
CA GLU A 110 -16.87 4.24 11.02
C GLU A 110 -16.22 5.48 11.66
N CYS A 111 -15.46 6.23 10.85
CA CYS A 111 -14.69 7.41 11.26
C CYS A 111 -14.95 8.60 10.33
N CYS A 112 -14.62 9.82 10.77
CA CYS A 112 -14.82 11.03 9.98
C CYS A 112 -13.68 12.04 10.16
N GLY A 113 -13.09 12.48 9.03
CA GLY A 113 -11.90 13.31 9.01
C GLY A 113 -10.67 12.58 9.56
N ARG A 114 -9.51 13.25 9.59
CA ARG A 114 -8.31 12.70 10.23
C ARG A 114 -8.49 12.63 11.75
N TYR A 115 -8.78 13.77 12.38
CA TYR A 115 -8.83 13.89 13.84
C TYR A 115 -10.26 13.82 14.39
N ASN A 116 -11.20 14.46 13.71
CA ASN A 116 -12.62 14.48 14.03
C ASN A 116 -13.44 15.10 12.88
N VAL A 117 -14.76 15.09 13.03
CA VAL A 117 -15.71 15.68 12.08
C VAL A 117 -15.55 17.20 11.88
N THR A 118 -15.10 17.94 12.90
CA THR A 118 -14.96 19.42 12.81
C THR A 118 -13.89 19.84 11.81
N GLN A 119 -12.97 18.94 11.44
CA GLN A 119 -11.97 19.23 10.40
C GLN A 119 -12.62 19.63 9.06
N TRP A 120 -13.81 19.10 8.77
CA TRP A 120 -14.56 19.43 7.55
C TRP A 120 -15.04 20.88 7.51
N GLU A 121 -15.09 21.60 8.64
CA GLU A 121 -15.39 23.05 8.68
C GLU A 121 -14.40 23.87 7.87
N ARG A 122 -13.16 23.40 7.74
CA ARG A 122 -12.07 24.10 7.03
C ARG A 122 -12.06 23.86 5.52
N ASN A 123 -12.79 22.86 5.04
CA ASN A 123 -12.93 22.63 3.60
C ASN A 123 -13.82 23.74 2.99
N LYS A 124 -13.34 24.36 1.91
CA LYS A 124 -13.99 25.51 1.25
C LYS A 124 -14.84 25.13 0.03
N ASN A 125 -14.81 23.88 -0.40
CA ASN A 125 -15.50 23.38 -1.59
C ASN A 125 -16.95 22.96 -1.31
N LYS A 126 -17.40 23.14 -0.07
CA LYS A 126 -18.77 22.85 0.36
C LYS A 126 -19.65 24.09 0.26
N GLU A 127 -20.90 23.88 -0.15
CA GLU A 127 -21.91 24.93 -0.26
C GLU A 127 -22.26 25.57 1.09
N ASN A 128 -22.20 24.79 2.17
CA ASN A 128 -22.55 25.23 3.52
C ASN A 128 -21.49 24.81 4.54
N HIS A 129 -21.17 25.68 5.51
CA HIS A 129 -20.22 25.41 6.58
C HIS A 129 -20.60 24.22 7.46
N THR A 130 -21.88 23.86 7.52
CA THR A 130 -22.37 22.71 8.27
C THR A 130 -22.32 21.40 7.49
N HIS A 131 -22.02 21.42 6.19
CA HIS A 131 -21.91 20.18 5.42
C HIS A 131 -20.66 19.38 5.78
N ILE A 132 -20.83 18.06 5.78
CA ILE A 132 -19.79 17.04 5.95
C ILE A 132 -19.87 16.02 4.82
N PRO A 133 -18.85 15.21 4.57
CA PRO A 133 -18.96 14.13 3.60
C PRO A 133 -20.09 13.17 3.92
N CYS A 134 -20.83 12.74 2.90
CA CYS A 134 -21.85 11.69 3.09
C CYS A 134 -21.23 10.35 3.56
N SER A 135 -19.93 10.17 3.38
CA SER A 135 -19.16 9.04 3.91
C SER A 135 -18.99 9.06 5.44
N CYS A 136 -19.29 10.17 6.12
CA CYS A 136 -19.24 10.31 7.58
C CYS A 136 -20.51 9.87 8.31
N ILE A 137 -21.54 9.41 7.59
CA ILE A 137 -22.85 9.03 8.13
C ILE A 137 -23.25 7.66 7.62
N LYS A 138 -24.09 6.93 8.37
CA LYS A 138 -24.68 5.65 7.94
C LYS A 138 -25.74 5.87 6.85
N SER A 139 -25.31 6.25 5.65
CA SER A 139 -26.18 6.61 4.53
C SER A 139 -25.66 6.06 3.22
N SER A 140 -26.57 5.63 2.34
CA SER A 140 -26.27 5.17 0.98
C SER A 140 -26.34 6.29 -0.07
N VAL A 141 -26.39 7.55 0.38
CA VAL A 141 -26.50 8.72 -0.51
C VAL A 141 -25.21 8.90 -1.33
N LYS A 142 -25.36 8.88 -2.66
CA LYS A 142 -24.28 9.14 -3.62
C LYS A 142 -24.12 10.64 -3.87
N LYS A 143 -23.72 11.38 -2.83
CA LYS A 143 -23.32 12.80 -2.92
C LYS A 143 -21.97 12.96 -2.22
N TRP A 144 -21.21 13.98 -2.63
CA TRP A 144 -19.97 14.34 -1.96
C TRP A 144 -20.24 14.84 -0.54
N PHE A 145 -21.16 15.80 -0.42
CA PHE A 145 -21.53 16.44 0.84
C PHE A 145 -22.99 16.21 1.21
N CYS A 146 -23.24 16.07 2.52
CA CYS A 146 -24.53 15.90 3.14
C CYS A 146 -24.70 16.89 4.30
N ASP A 147 -25.95 17.27 4.59
CA ASP A 147 -26.31 17.92 5.83
C ASP A 147 -25.98 17.01 7.02
N VAL A 148 -25.51 17.60 8.13
CA VAL A 148 -25.32 16.88 9.39
C VAL A 148 -26.69 16.39 9.86
N PRO A 149 -26.96 15.08 9.86
CA PRO A 149 -28.24 14.54 10.30
C PRO A 149 -28.37 14.65 11.82
N LYS A 150 -29.60 14.50 12.34
CA LYS A 150 -29.86 14.33 13.78
C LYS A 150 -29.47 12.93 14.31
N ASP A 151 -29.17 11.98 13.40
CA ASP A 151 -28.83 10.56 13.63
C ASP A 151 -27.32 10.28 13.34
N PRO A 152 -26.73 9.12 13.71
CA PRO A 152 -25.36 9.11 14.21
C PRO A 152 -24.32 9.38 13.13
N THR A 153 -23.69 10.55 13.27
CA THR A 153 -22.46 10.94 12.56
C THR A 153 -21.26 10.31 13.26
N TYR A 154 -20.31 9.79 12.48
CA TYR A 154 -19.06 9.28 13.04
C TYR A 154 -18.25 10.43 13.66
N SER A 155 -18.07 10.42 14.98
CA SER A 155 -17.36 11.47 15.71
C SER A 155 -15.86 11.20 15.87
N MET A 156 -15.45 9.94 15.74
CA MET A 156 -14.05 9.50 15.85
C MET A 156 -13.27 9.85 14.58
N GLY A 157 -12.08 10.42 14.73
CA GLY A 157 -11.15 10.62 13.62
C GLY A 157 -10.52 9.30 13.14
N CYS A 158 -10.30 9.21 11.83
CA CYS A 158 -9.75 8.01 11.20
C CYS A 158 -8.32 7.71 11.62
N GLU A 159 -7.52 8.71 11.99
CA GLU A 159 -6.15 8.49 12.47
C GLU A 159 -6.12 7.69 13.77
N LYS A 160 -7.04 7.99 14.70
CA LYS A 160 -7.13 7.26 15.97
C LYS A 160 -7.49 5.79 15.74
N PHE A 161 -8.40 5.53 14.81
CA PHE A 161 -8.77 4.16 14.43
C PHE A 161 -7.59 3.44 13.78
N LEU A 162 -6.93 4.08 12.80
CA LEU A 162 -5.77 3.51 12.09
C LEU A 162 -4.61 3.20 13.04
N ASN A 163 -4.32 4.10 13.98
CA ASN A 163 -3.27 3.88 14.97
C ASN A 163 -3.63 2.70 15.89
N ALA A 164 -4.87 2.63 16.39
CA ALA A 164 -5.31 1.50 17.21
C ALA A 164 -5.26 0.17 16.45
N TRP A 165 -5.67 0.17 15.18
CA TRP A 165 -5.55 -1.01 14.33
C TRP A 165 -4.09 -1.39 14.09
N PHE A 166 -3.22 -0.41 13.84
CA PHE A 166 -1.79 -0.65 13.63
C PHE A 166 -1.13 -1.22 14.87
N GLU A 167 -1.31 -0.64 16.05
CA GLU A 167 -0.78 -1.14 17.31
C GLU A 167 -1.21 -2.59 17.60
N ASN A 168 -2.46 -2.93 17.26
CA ASN A 168 -2.95 -4.30 17.43
C ASN A 168 -2.35 -5.30 16.42
N ASN A 169 -1.91 -4.84 15.25
CA ASN A 169 -1.45 -5.70 14.15
C ASN A 169 0.05 -5.58 13.86
N VAL A 170 0.77 -4.66 14.50
CA VAL A 170 2.20 -4.37 14.22
C VAL A 170 3.08 -5.60 14.43
N LEU A 171 2.76 -6.44 15.43
CA LEU A 171 3.47 -7.70 15.67
C LEU A 171 3.31 -8.67 14.49
N ILE A 172 2.11 -8.80 13.94
CA ILE A 172 1.82 -9.68 12.80
C ILE A 172 2.52 -9.15 11.55
N LEU A 173 2.41 -7.85 11.29
CA LEU A 173 3.08 -7.19 10.15
C LEU A 173 4.59 -7.37 10.21
N THR A 174 5.18 -7.15 11.39
CA THR A 174 6.62 -7.35 11.62
C THR A 174 7.00 -8.81 11.42
N ALA A 175 6.20 -9.76 11.92
CA ALA A 175 6.46 -11.18 11.75
C ALA A 175 6.45 -11.63 10.28
N ILE A 176 5.52 -11.12 9.46
CA ILE A 176 5.48 -11.39 8.01
C ILE A 176 6.77 -10.89 7.35
N THR A 177 7.17 -9.65 7.62
CA THR A 177 8.38 -9.05 7.04
C THR A 177 9.64 -9.82 7.44
N VAL A 178 9.81 -10.13 8.74
CA VAL A 178 10.95 -10.89 9.24
C VAL A 178 10.99 -12.30 8.64
N SER A 179 9.85 -12.99 8.58
CA SER A 179 9.75 -14.33 7.98
C SER A 179 10.18 -14.33 6.53
N LEU A 180 9.75 -13.32 5.77
CA LEU A 180 10.11 -13.17 4.36
C LEU A 180 11.62 -12.93 4.17
N LEU A 181 12.24 -12.11 5.01
CA LEU A 181 13.70 -11.91 4.99
C LEU A 181 14.45 -13.21 5.31
N ILE A 182 14.01 -13.96 6.32
CA ILE A 182 14.60 -15.25 6.69
C ILE A 182 14.51 -16.23 5.51
N ILE A 183 13.35 -16.33 4.86
CA ILE A 183 13.14 -17.20 3.71
C ILE A 183 14.08 -16.83 2.56
N GLN A 184 14.19 -15.54 2.22
CA GLN A 184 15.10 -15.08 1.16
C GLN A 184 16.55 -15.46 1.45
N VAL A 185 17.03 -15.22 2.68
CA VAL A 185 18.39 -15.58 3.08
C VAL A 185 18.62 -17.10 2.99
N ARG A 186 17.67 -17.91 3.46
CA ARG A 186 17.74 -19.38 3.37
C ARG A 186 17.80 -19.86 1.92
N VAL A 187 16.99 -19.29 1.04
CA VAL A 187 17.00 -19.60 -0.40
C VAL A 187 18.35 -19.25 -1.00
N LEU A 188 18.88 -18.04 -0.75
CA LEU A 188 20.17 -17.61 -1.27
C LEU A 188 21.31 -18.52 -0.78
N LEU A 189 21.38 -18.82 0.52
CA LEU A 189 22.40 -19.71 1.08
C LEU A 189 22.35 -21.11 0.48
N SER A 190 21.15 -21.69 0.33
CA SER A 190 20.97 -23.02 -0.28
C SER A 190 21.48 -23.06 -1.72
N LYS A 191 21.21 -22.02 -2.51
CA LYS A 191 21.70 -21.94 -3.89
C LYS A 191 23.20 -21.70 -3.97
N ILE A 192 23.75 -20.81 -3.14
CA ILE A 192 25.21 -20.56 -3.06
C ILE A 192 25.93 -21.85 -2.68
N TYR A 193 25.46 -22.58 -1.66
CA TYR A 193 26.05 -23.85 -1.23
C TYR A 193 26.07 -24.89 -2.36
N LYS A 194 24.97 -25.04 -3.09
CA LYS A 194 24.93 -25.94 -4.27
C LYS A 194 25.92 -25.53 -5.36
N ILE A 195 26.04 -24.22 -5.64
CA ILE A 195 27.00 -23.70 -6.62
C ILE A 195 28.43 -23.98 -6.16
N LEU A 196 28.75 -23.73 -4.89
CA LEU A 196 30.07 -23.99 -4.32
C LEU A 196 30.43 -25.48 -4.39
N ILE A 197 29.53 -26.39 -4.02
CA ILE A 197 29.77 -27.84 -4.19
C ILE A 197 30.02 -28.19 -5.66
N PHE A 198 29.21 -27.66 -6.59
CA PHE A 198 29.39 -27.94 -8.01
C PHE A 198 30.78 -27.50 -8.50
N PHE A 199 31.28 -26.35 -8.05
CA PHE A 199 32.63 -25.89 -8.37
C PHE A 199 33.72 -26.70 -7.66
N TRP A 200 33.48 -27.13 -6.42
CA TRP A 200 34.43 -27.94 -5.66
C TRP A 200 34.56 -29.36 -6.23
N TRP A 201 33.45 -29.95 -6.69
CA TRP A 201 33.42 -31.24 -7.37
C TRP A 201 34.01 -31.18 -8.78
N LYS A 202 33.92 -30.03 -9.46
CA LYS A 202 34.53 -29.80 -10.77
C LYS A 202 36.02 -29.41 -10.69
N LYS A 203 36.65 -29.43 -9.51
CA LYS A 203 38.11 -29.24 -9.40
C LYS A 203 38.78 -30.59 -9.70
N PRO A 204 39.34 -30.84 -10.90
CA PRO A 204 40.13 -32.05 -11.13
C PRO A 204 41.37 -32.02 -10.24
N ASN A 205 41.72 -33.16 -9.64
CA ASN A 205 43.04 -33.40 -9.09
C ASN A 205 44.07 -33.02 -10.17
N SER A 206 44.83 -31.96 -9.92
CA SER A 206 46.12 -31.75 -10.57
C SER A 206 47.14 -32.74 -10.04
#